data_AF-A0A928N9P8-F1
#
_entry.id   AF-A0A928N9P8-F1
#
_cell.length_a   1.000
_cell.length_b   1.000
_cell.length_c   1.000
_cell.angle_alpha   90.00
_cell.angle_beta   90.00
_cell.angle_gamma   90.00
#
_symmetry.space_group_name_H-M   'P 1'
#
loop_
_entity.id
_entity.type
_entity.pdbx_description
1 polymer ?
#
loop_
_entity_poly.entity_id
_entity_poly.type
_entity_poly.pdbx_seq_one_letter_code
_entity_poly.pdbx_strand_id
1 'polypeptide(L)'
;MLKAVAISYIVSVILLFPAALLANFQAYSTQGISILANIITAFGTAFSGFLAGRNAGSKGIFVGAGCGIIYCLILCLAGNLITKTVSFGIEFLTALIIGILCGGVGGIAGINTKRQRRR
;
A
#
# COMPACT_ATOMS: atom_id res chain seq x y z
N MET A 1 -0.50 -2.95 14.34
CA MET A 1 -0.50 -2.10 13.12
C MET A 1 0.90 -2.04 12.51
N LEU A 2 1.93 -1.53 13.21
CA LEU A 2 3.31 -1.46 12.67
C LEU A 2 3.85 -2.77 12.07
N LYS A 3 3.69 -3.92 12.77
CA LYS A 3 4.13 -5.22 12.24
C LYS A 3 3.44 -5.61 10.92
N ALA A 4 2.16 -5.28 10.76
CA ALA A 4 1.41 -5.58 9.54
C ALA A 4 1.83 -4.66 8.39
N VAL A 5 2.05 -3.38 8.67
CA VAL A 5 2.59 -2.42 7.71
C VAL A 5 4.00 -2.86 7.26
N ALA A 6 4.87 -3.25 8.19
CA ALA A 6 6.22 -3.70 7.87
C ALA A 6 6.23 -4.95 6.97
N ILE A 7 5.39 -5.95 7.28
CA ILE A 7 5.26 -7.16 6.45
C ILE A 7 4.76 -6.82 5.05
N SER A 8 3.73 -5.98 4.94
CA SER A 8 3.24 -5.55 3.64
C SER A 8 4.23 -4.72 2.86
N TYR A 9 5.06 -3.92 3.54
CA TYR A 9 6.13 -3.17 2.88
C TYR A 9 7.19 -4.11 2.31
N ILE A 10 7.56 -5.17 3.04
CA ILE A 10 8.47 -6.22 2.54
C ILE A 10 7.86 -6.90 1.30
N VAL A 11 6.58 -7.25 1.34
CA VAL A 11 5.86 -7.82 0.19
C VAL A 11 5.81 -6.84 -0.99
N SER A 12 5.52 -5.57 -0.74
CA SER A 12 5.51 -4.52 -1.77
C SER A 12 6.88 -4.34 -2.41
N VAL A 13 7.97 -4.35 -1.63
CA VAL A 13 9.34 -4.26 -2.15
C VAL A 13 9.68 -5.47 -3.03
N ILE A 14 9.26 -6.67 -2.61
CA ILE A 14 9.41 -7.89 -3.41
C ILE A 14 8.61 -7.82 -4.71
N LEU A 15 7.39 -7.24 -4.71
CA LEU A 15 6.61 -7.02 -5.94
C LEU A 15 7.17 -5.89 -6.81
N LEU A 16 7.77 -4.86 -6.21
CA LEU A 16 8.39 -3.74 -6.93
C LEU A 16 9.65 -4.18 -7.68
N PHE A 17 10.37 -5.18 -7.19
CA PHE A 17 11.59 -5.68 -7.82
C PHE A 17 11.37 -6.22 -9.26
N PRO A 18 10.46 -7.17 -9.53
CA PRO A 18 10.16 -7.61 -10.90
C PRO A 18 9.50 -6.49 -11.73
N ALA A 19 8.70 -5.60 -11.13
CA ALA A 19 8.14 -4.45 -11.85
C ALA A 19 9.24 -3.47 -12.32
N ALA A 20 10.26 -3.23 -11.50
CA ALA A 20 11.42 -2.40 -11.84
C ALA A 20 12.33 -3.07 -12.89
N LEU A 21 12.45 -4.40 -12.86
CA LEU A 21 13.13 -5.16 -13.92
C LEU A 21 12.38 -5.02 -15.25
N LEU A 22 11.07 -5.25 -15.27
CA LEU A 22 10.24 -5.10 -16.48
C LEU A 22 10.27 -3.67 -17.04
N ALA A 23 10.31 -2.67 -16.16
CA ALA A 23 10.47 -1.26 -16.55
C ALA A 23 11.86 -0.93 -17.14
N ASN A 24 12.90 -1.72 -16.83
CA ASN A 24 14.22 -1.57 -17.44
C ASN A 24 14.34 -2.27 -18.80
N PHE A 25 13.65 -3.39 -19.00
CA PHE A 25 13.75 -4.18 -20.24
C PHE A 25 12.86 -3.68 -21.37
N GLN A 26 11.80 -2.92 -21.07
CA GLN A 26 10.98 -2.24 -22.06
C GLN A 26 11.15 -0.73 -21.91
N ALA A 27 11.28 -0.01 -23.03
CA ALA A 27 11.17 1.44 -23.09
C ALA A 27 9.72 1.88 -22.79
N TYR A 28 9.25 1.60 -21.57
CA TYR A 28 7.94 2.00 -21.10
C TYR A 28 7.91 3.52 -20.99
N SER A 29 6.87 4.12 -21.56
CA SER A 29 6.59 5.55 -21.38
C SER A 29 6.44 5.86 -19.88
N THR A 30 6.83 7.08 -19.47
CA THR A 30 6.73 7.56 -18.08
C THR A 30 5.36 7.28 -17.45
N GLN A 31 4.29 7.33 -18.26
CA GLN A 31 2.92 7.05 -17.85
C GLN A 31 2.67 5.59 -17.45
N GLY A 32 3.32 4.62 -18.11
CA GLY A 32 3.19 3.19 -17.76
C GLY A 32 3.78 2.87 -16.39
N ILE A 33 4.87 3.53 -16.02
CA ILE A 33 5.54 3.37 -14.72
C ILE A 33 4.65 3.89 -13.59
N SER A 34 4.04 5.07 -13.75
CA SER A 34 3.10 5.62 -12.76
C SER A 34 1.87 4.73 -12.55
N ILE A 35 1.32 4.14 -13.61
CA ILE A 35 0.16 3.23 -13.51
C ILE A 35 0.55 1.97 -12.73
N LEU A 36 1.70 1.36 -13.04
CA LEU A 36 2.20 0.18 -12.33
C LEU A 36 2.45 0.49 -10.84
N ALA A 37 3.05 1.64 -10.53
CA ALA A 37 3.28 2.07 -9.15
C ALA A 37 1.96 2.20 -8.37
N ASN A 38 0.91 2.73 -8.99
CA ASN A 38 -0.42 2.84 -8.38
C ASN A 38 -1.07 1.47 -8.14
N ILE A 39 -0.93 0.52 -9.08
CA ILE A 39 -1.43 -0.85 -8.91
C ILE A 39 -0.71 -1.53 -7.73
N ILE A 40 0.62 -1.44 -7.68
CA ILE A 40 1.40 -2.04 -6.60
C ILE A 40 1.05 -1.40 -5.26
N THR A 41 0.85 -0.09 -5.22
CA THR A 41 0.41 0.65 -4.04
C THR A 41 -0.98 0.20 -3.59
N ALA A 42 -1.92 0.01 -4.51
CA ALA A 42 -3.26 -0.50 -4.21
C ALA A 42 -3.19 -1.91 -3.60
N PHE A 43 -2.40 -2.81 -4.18
CA PHE A 43 -2.22 -4.17 -3.65
C PHE A 43 -1.52 -4.17 -2.29
N GLY A 44 -0.44 -3.40 -2.13
CA GLY A 44 0.31 -3.30 -0.88
C GLY A 44 -0.54 -2.73 0.26
N THR A 45 -1.28 -1.65 -0.01
CA THR A 45 -2.18 -1.02 0.98
C THR A 45 -3.34 -1.93 1.33
N ALA A 46 -3.98 -2.60 0.36
CA ALA A 46 -5.03 -3.58 0.62
C ALA A 46 -4.53 -4.77 1.46
N PHE A 47 -3.35 -5.32 1.13
CA PHE A 47 -2.77 -6.43 1.89
C PHE A 47 -2.40 -6.01 3.32
N SER A 48 -1.88 -4.79 3.49
CA SER A 48 -1.56 -4.22 4.81
C SER A 48 -2.79 -4.00 5.66
N GLY A 49 -3.86 -3.48 5.04
CA GLY A 49 -5.17 -3.32 5.65
C GLY A 49 -5.73 -4.67 6.08
N PHE A 50 -5.67 -5.68 5.21
CA PHE A 50 -6.14 -7.04 5.52
C PHE A 50 -5.42 -7.66 6.70
N LEU A 51 -4.09 -7.61 6.72
CA LEU A 51 -3.30 -8.20 7.80
C LEU A 51 -3.51 -7.45 9.13
N ALA A 52 -3.62 -6.12 9.08
CA ALA A 52 -3.90 -5.31 10.26
C ALA A 52 -5.33 -5.50 10.78
N GLY A 53 -6.32 -5.54 9.89
CA GLY A 53 -7.73 -5.82 10.19
C GLY A 53 -7.89 -7.19 10.83
N ARG A 54 -7.22 -8.22 10.29
CA ARG A 54 -7.20 -9.56 10.88
C ARG A 54 -6.72 -9.51 12.34
N ASN A 55 -5.75 -8.67 12.70
CA ASN A 55 -5.29 -8.60 14.09
C ASN A 55 -6.17 -7.73 15.01
N ALA A 56 -6.82 -6.69 14.48
CA ALA A 56 -7.57 -5.70 15.27
C ALA A 56 -8.91 -6.21 15.83
N GLY A 57 -9.56 -7.18 15.18
CA GLY A 57 -10.80 -7.82 15.67
C GLY A 57 -12.07 -6.96 15.60
N SER A 58 -11.96 -5.62 15.54
CA SER A 58 -13.07 -4.67 15.31
C SER A 58 -12.59 -3.42 14.54
N LYS A 59 -13.52 -2.67 13.94
CA LYS A 59 -13.28 -1.39 13.21
C LYS A 59 -12.28 -1.48 12.05
N GLY A 60 -12.52 -2.41 11.12
CA GLY A 60 -11.59 -2.77 10.05
C GLY A 60 -11.34 -1.65 9.06
N ILE A 61 -12.36 -0.82 8.81
CA ILE A 61 -12.24 0.33 7.93
C ILE A 61 -11.27 1.38 8.49
N PHE A 62 -11.33 1.66 9.80
CA PHE A 62 -10.45 2.63 10.47
C PHE A 62 -9.02 2.11 10.57
N VAL A 63 -8.87 0.83 10.92
CA VAL A 63 -7.56 0.16 10.99
C VAL A 63 -6.90 0.07 9.61
N GLY A 64 -7.70 -0.25 8.60
CA GLY A 64 -7.27 -0.36 7.21
C GLY A 64 -6.90 0.98 6.60
N ALA A 65 -7.74 2.00 6.76
CA ALA A 65 -7.44 3.37 6.33
C ALA A 65 -6.19 3.92 7.03
N GLY A 66 -6.05 3.69 8.34
CA GLY A 66 -4.84 4.06 9.08
C GLY A 66 -3.57 3.37 8.55
N CYS A 67 -3.65 2.10 8.16
CA CYS A 67 -2.52 1.42 7.51
C CYS A 67 -2.21 2.00 6.13
N GLY A 68 -3.23 2.36 5.35
CA GLY A 68 -3.06 3.06 4.07
C GLY A 68 -2.32 4.38 4.21
N ILE A 69 -2.71 5.21 5.19
CA ILE A 69 -2.05 6.49 5.48
C ILE A 69 -0.59 6.27 5.88
N ILE A 70 -0.31 5.34 6.81
CA ILE A 70 1.06 5.04 7.24
C ILE A 70 1.90 4.54 6.06
N TYR A 71 1.34 3.67 5.22
CA TYR A 71 2.01 3.15 4.03
C TYR A 71 2.38 4.28 3.06
N CYS A 72 1.44 5.18 2.74
CA CYS A 72 1.70 6.33 1.88
C CYS A 72 2.72 7.30 2.47
N LEU A 73 2.71 7.52 3.79
CA LEU A 73 3.73 8.33 4.47
C LEU A 73 5.12 7.73 4.32
N ILE A 74 5.27 6.42 4.52
CA ILE A 74 6.57 5.73 4.33
C ILE A 74 6.99 5.81 2.86
N LEU A 75 6.06 5.63 1.92
CA LEU A 75 6.35 5.73 0.48
C LEU A 75 6.83 7.13 0.10
N CYS A 76 6.21 8.17 0.65
CA CYS A 76 6.61 9.56 0.46
C CYS A 76 8.00 9.85 1.03
N LEU A 77 8.27 9.40 2.26
CA LEU A 77 9.58 9.54 2.88
C LEU A 77 10.65 8.82 2.06
N ALA A 78 10.38 7.59 1.62
CA ALA A 78 11.29 6.83 0.77
C ALA A 78 11.54 7.52 -0.58
N GLY A 79 10.49 8.02 -1.24
CA GLY A 79 10.60 8.76 -2.49
C GLY A 79 11.46 10.02 -2.34
N ASN A 80 11.24 10.79 -1.27
CA ASN A 80 12.00 12.00 -0.97
C ASN A 80 13.48 11.71 -0.71
N LEU A 81 13.81 10.61 -0.02
CA LEU A 81 15.19 10.18 0.17
C LEU A 81 15.91 9.88 -1.16
N ILE A 82 15.19 9.35 -2.15
CA ILE A 82 15.73 8.99 -3.47
C ILE A 82 15.88 10.22 -4.36
N THR A 83 14.84 11.05 -4.47
CA THR A 83 14.82 12.20 -5.40
C THR A 83 15.44 13.47 -4.80
N LYS A 84 15.76 13.49 -3.49
CA LYS A 84 16.22 14.65 -2.71
C LYS A 84 15.37 15.91 -2.88
N THR A 85 14.16 15.75 -3.38
CA THR A 85 13.24 16.82 -3.75
C THR A 85 11.86 16.46 -3.24
N VAL A 86 11.29 17.37 -2.45
CA VAL A 86 9.98 17.17 -1.85
C VAL A 86 8.92 17.58 -2.86
N SER A 87 8.51 16.65 -3.72
CA SER A 87 7.43 16.88 -4.68
C SER A 87 6.11 16.33 -4.12
N PHE A 88 5.34 17.19 -3.44
CA PHE A 88 3.95 16.90 -3.09
C PHE A 88 3.06 17.18 -4.30
N GLY A 89 3.18 16.33 -5.33
CA GLY A 89 2.40 16.43 -6.56
C GLY A 89 1.06 15.69 -6.50
N ILE A 90 0.31 15.78 -7.59
CA ILE A 90 -0.94 15.05 -7.82
C ILE A 90 -0.75 13.53 -7.60
N GLU A 91 0.43 13.00 -7.95
CA GLU A 91 0.75 11.57 -7.78
C GLU A 91 0.74 11.10 -6.31
N PHE A 92 1.19 11.95 -5.38
CA PHE A 92 1.12 11.61 -3.96
C PHE A 92 -0.33 11.61 -3.47
N LEU A 93 -1.14 12.56 -3.94
CA LEU A 93 -2.55 12.66 -3.58
C LEU A 93 -3.36 11.47 -4.10
N THR A 94 -3.13 11.04 -5.35
CA THR A 94 -3.75 9.82 -5.90
C THR A 94 -3.31 8.59 -5.12
N ALA A 95 -2.02 8.43 -4.83
CA ALA A 95 -1.53 7.30 -4.03
C ALA A 95 -2.17 7.27 -2.63
N LEU A 96 -2.38 8.44 -2.01
CA LEU A 96 -2.99 8.56 -0.69
C LEU A 96 -4.48 8.19 -0.70
N ILE A 97 -5.23 8.66 -1.69
CA ILE A 97 -6.65 8.30 -1.86
C ILE A 97 -6.78 6.80 -2.11
N ILE A 98 -5.98 6.25 -3.02
CA ILE A 98 -5.94 4.81 -3.32
C ILE A 98 -5.60 4.03 -2.05
N GLY A 99 -4.58 4.46 -1.30
CA GLY A 99 -4.15 3.78 -0.09
C GLY A 99 -5.21 3.75 1.02
N ILE A 100 -5.94 4.85 1.21
CA ILE A 100 -7.05 4.91 2.17
C ILE A 100 -8.19 3.97 1.76
N LEU A 101 -8.61 4.03 0.49
CA LEU A 101 -9.72 3.23 -0.02
C LEU A 101 -9.37 1.75 -0.03
N CYS A 102 -8.27 1.37 -0.69
CA CYS A 102 -7.81 -0.02 -0.77
C CYS A 102 -7.44 -0.58 0.60
N GLY A 103 -6.75 0.20 1.44
CA GLY A 103 -6.43 -0.17 2.81
C GLY A 103 -7.68 -0.41 3.66
N GLY A 104 -8.69 0.47 3.55
CA GLY A 104 -9.98 0.31 4.22
C GLY A 104 -10.72 -0.95 3.80
N VAL A 105 -10.80 -1.22 2.49
CA VAL A 105 -11.41 -2.44 1.93
C VAL A 105 -10.67 -3.70 2.43
N GLY A 106 -9.34 -3.69 2.38
CA GLY A 106 -8.52 -4.76 2.93
C GLY A 106 -8.80 -4.98 4.42
N GLY A 107 -8.88 -3.91 5.20
CA GLY A 107 -9.17 -3.96 6.64
C GLY A 107 -10.53 -4.56 6.99
N ILE A 108 -11.57 -4.27 6.20
CA ILE A 108 -12.89 -4.90 6.35
C ILE A 108 -12.78 -6.41 6.09
N ALA A 109 -12.17 -6.79 4.97
CA ALA A 109 -12.00 -8.20 4.61
C ALA A 109 -11.21 -8.97 5.68
N GLY A 110 -10.15 -8.36 6.23
CA GLY A 110 -9.30 -8.97 7.26
C GLY A 110 -10.03 -9.29 8.56
N ILE A 111 -10.90 -8.39 9.02
CA ILE A 111 -11.72 -8.65 10.22
C ILE A 111 -12.70 -9.79 9.97
N ASN A 112 -13.34 -9.79 8.80
CA ASN A 112 -14.39 -10.77 8.52
C ASN A 112 -13.82 -12.21 8.51
N THR A 113 -12.62 -12.40 7.96
CA THR A 113 -11.92 -13.69 7.97
C THR A 113 -11.60 -14.20 9.39
N LYS A 114 -11.20 -13.33 10.34
CA LYS A 114 -10.91 -13.78 11.71
C LYS A 114 -12.18 -14.01 12.53
N ARG A 115 -13.23 -13.20 12.29
CA ARG A 115 -14.53 -13.38 12.94
C ARG A 115 -15.12 -14.76 12.62
N GLN A 116 -14.92 -15.23 11.40
CA GLN A 116 -15.35 -16.55 10.95
C GLN A 116 -14.52 -17.71 11.55
N ARG A 117 -13.29 -17.47 12.01
CA ARG A 117 -12.45 -18.48 12.69
C ARG A 117 -12.72 -18.59 14.21
N ARG A 118 -13.51 -17.67 14.77
CA ARG A 118 -13.88 -17.64 16.21
C ARG A 118 -15.34 -18.06 16.47
N ARG A 119 -16.15 -18.21 15.43
CA ARG A 119 -17.48 -18.85 15.49
C ARG A 119 -17.34 -20.27 14.96
#